data_AF-A0A497YDI7-F1
#
_entry.id   AF-A0A497YDI7-F1
#
_cell.length_a   1.000
_cell.length_b   1.000
_cell.length_c   1.000
_cell.angle_alpha   90.00
_cell.angle_beta   90.00
_cell.angle_gamma   90.00
#
_symmetry.space_group_name_H-M   'P 1'
#
loop_
_entity.id
_entity.type
_entity.pdbx_description
1 polymer ?
#
loop_
_entity_poly.entity_id
_entity_poly.type
_entity_poly.pdbx_seq_one_letter_code
_entity_poly.pdbx_strand_id
1 'polypeptide(L)'
;MYQYLNKNIFLICVFVSVSLISVAQETKLSTIASNGWANNSVNTVIFRKNALISFKDSQYAAYYDHEQNVVLAKRKISSSRWTSVITPYKGDATDAHKSISIMVDGDGFLHVAWGQHNNNLNYAKSASAGSLTLGNKEVMLSTKENKVSYPEFYKLANGDLLFFYRDGGSGNGNLMINHYSLKTKKWTRIQDGMIDGERQRNAYWQVAVDRVGTIHLSWVWRESPDVASNHDLCYAKSTDEGITWLKSTGEKYQLPITATNAEYTVKIPQKSELINQTSMFADAKGKVFIAGYWRGANETGPQYHLVFKTDSSWKVSNLNFRKTTFSLSGTGTKRIPISRPQIIVWPNGKHYAAGLLFRDAERGNKASIALNDHLGSENWIIKDLTKTSMGDWEPTYDTELWKTKGILSLFLQNVTQIDGEGKADQAPTKVQVLDWKPKK
;
A
#
# COMPACT_ATOMS: atom_id res chain seq x y z
N MET A 1 7.63 -14.86 -90.68
CA MET A 1 7.35 -15.85 -89.62
C MET A 1 8.10 -15.38 -88.37
N TYR A 2 7.37 -15.04 -87.30
CA TYR A 2 7.81 -14.57 -85.97
C TYR A 2 8.64 -13.27 -85.86
N GLN A 3 7.98 -12.16 -85.51
CA GLN A 3 8.57 -11.04 -84.79
C GLN A 3 8.09 -11.11 -83.33
N TYR A 4 9.03 -11.35 -82.41
CA TYR A 4 8.84 -11.31 -80.96
C TYR A 4 8.78 -9.86 -80.49
N LEU A 5 7.67 -9.45 -79.87
CA LEU A 5 7.56 -8.18 -79.16
C LEU A 5 7.44 -8.47 -77.66
N ASN A 6 8.54 -8.28 -76.93
CA ASN A 6 8.61 -8.43 -75.47
C ASN A 6 7.72 -7.38 -74.79
N LYS A 7 6.66 -7.84 -74.11
CA LYS A 7 5.90 -7.02 -73.15
C LYS A 7 6.61 -7.06 -71.79
N ASN A 8 7.30 -5.97 -71.45
CA ASN A 8 7.77 -5.73 -70.09
C ASN A 8 6.58 -5.24 -69.24
N ILE A 9 6.15 -6.08 -68.30
CA ILE A 9 5.18 -5.74 -67.26
C ILE A 9 5.95 -5.05 -66.13
N PHE A 10 5.74 -3.75 -65.94
CA PHE A 10 6.30 -3.00 -64.81
C PHE A 10 5.36 -3.19 -63.61
N LEU A 11 5.79 -4.01 -62.65
CA LEU A 11 5.07 -4.24 -61.39
C LEU A 11 5.43 -3.11 -60.42
N ILE A 12 4.51 -2.16 -60.19
CA ILE A 12 4.68 -1.12 -59.17
C ILE A 12 4.30 -1.72 -57.81
N CYS A 13 5.30 -2.04 -56.99
CA CYS A 13 5.10 -2.38 -55.58
C CYS A 13 4.83 -1.11 -54.77
N VAL A 14 3.57 -0.87 -54.41
CA VAL A 14 3.18 0.16 -53.45
C VAL A 14 3.55 -0.33 -52.04
N PHE A 15 4.63 0.23 -51.48
CA PHE A 15 4.95 0.08 -50.06
C PHE A 15 3.95 0.88 -49.22
N VAL A 16 2.93 0.21 -48.69
CA VAL A 16 2.08 0.77 -47.63
C VAL A 16 2.87 0.71 -46.33
N SER A 17 3.48 1.84 -45.95
CA SER A 17 4.03 2.03 -44.61
C SER A 17 2.90 2.03 -43.60
N VAL A 18 2.65 0.88 -42.98
CA VAL A 18 1.77 0.77 -41.81
C VAL A 18 2.50 1.40 -40.64
N SER A 19 2.21 2.66 -40.37
CA SER A 19 2.64 3.32 -39.13
C SER A 19 1.98 2.60 -37.96
N LEU A 20 2.75 1.74 -37.28
CA LEU A 20 2.36 1.17 -36.00
C LEU A 20 2.22 2.32 -35.00
N ILE A 21 1.00 2.80 -34.79
CA ILE A 21 0.69 3.74 -33.71
C ILE A 21 0.84 2.96 -32.40
N SER A 22 2.03 3.06 -31.81
CA SER A 22 2.25 2.68 -30.42
C SER A 22 1.36 3.57 -29.55
N VAL A 23 0.23 3.04 -29.08
CA VAL A 23 -0.54 3.70 -28.01
C VAL A 23 0.34 3.67 -26.76
N ALA A 24 0.93 4.83 -26.43
CA ALA A 24 1.65 5.02 -25.19
C ALA A 24 0.65 4.80 -24.03
N GLN A 25 1.14 4.21 -22.95
CA GLN A 25 0.31 3.98 -21.77
C GLN A 25 0.08 5.35 -21.10
N GLU A 26 -1.10 5.93 -21.30
CA GLU A 26 -1.40 7.27 -20.81
C GLU A 26 -1.64 7.28 -19.30
N THR A 27 -0.83 8.06 -18.58
CA THR A 27 -1.09 8.44 -17.19
C THR A 27 -1.96 9.68 -17.16
N LYS A 28 -3.04 9.69 -16.38
CA LYS A 28 -3.86 10.88 -16.16
C LYS A 28 -3.58 11.46 -14.77
N LEU A 29 -3.06 12.68 -14.73
CA LEU A 29 -2.78 13.39 -13.48
C LEU A 29 -3.92 14.37 -13.14
N SER A 30 -4.33 14.41 -11.88
CA SER A 30 -5.24 15.42 -11.35
C SER A 30 -4.65 16.02 -10.07
N THR A 31 -4.93 17.30 -9.80
CA THR A 31 -4.45 18.00 -8.59
C THR A 31 -5.63 18.23 -7.67
N ILE A 32 -5.50 17.81 -6.42
CA ILE A 32 -6.51 18.03 -5.36
C ILE A 32 -6.34 19.43 -4.79
N ALA A 33 -5.11 19.79 -4.42
CA ALA A 33 -4.76 21.07 -3.84
C ALA A 33 -3.26 21.36 -4.00
N SER A 34 -2.85 22.59 -3.71
CA SER A 34 -1.45 23.06 -3.77
C SER A 34 -0.81 23.30 -2.39
N ASN A 35 -1.53 23.03 -1.30
CA ASN A 35 -1.14 23.39 0.06
C ASN A 35 -0.97 22.18 0.98
N GLY A 36 -0.59 21.01 0.46
CA GLY A 36 -0.37 19.82 1.30
C GLY A 36 0.88 19.98 2.17
N TRP A 37 0.83 19.50 3.42
CA TRP A 37 1.99 19.45 4.30
C TRP A 37 3.13 18.63 3.68
N ALA A 38 4.34 19.19 3.65
CA ALA A 38 5.49 18.59 2.96
C ALA A 38 6.79 18.54 3.79
N ASN A 39 6.75 18.97 5.04
CA ASN A 39 7.91 19.01 5.95
C ASN A 39 8.32 17.64 6.50
N ASN A 40 7.58 16.59 6.19
CA ASN A 40 7.89 15.18 6.39
C ASN A 40 6.97 14.34 5.48
N SER A 41 7.02 13.02 5.62
CA SER A 41 6.27 12.08 4.80
C SER A 41 4.86 11.72 5.32
N VAL A 42 4.30 12.41 6.33
CA VAL A 42 3.04 12.00 7.00
C VAL A 42 1.86 11.74 6.04
N ASN A 43 1.79 12.47 4.92
CA ASN A 43 0.75 12.31 3.90
C ASN A 43 1.02 11.15 2.92
N THR A 44 2.24 10.63 2.88
CA THR A 44 2.73 9.72 1.83
C THR A 44 3.42 8.48 2.40
N VAL A 45 3.23 8.16 3.68
CA VAL A 45 3.72 6.90 4.26
C VAL A 45 2.95 5.70 3.71
N ILE A 46 3.64 4.57 3.58
CA ILE A 46 3.08 3.33 2.98
C ILE A 46 1.86 2.75 3.72
N PHE A 47 1.77 2.99 5.03
CA PHE A 47 0.80 2.37 5.93
C PHE A 47 -0.51 3.16 6.05
N ARG A 48 -0.76 4.11 5.14
CA ARG A 48 -2.09 4.72 4.99
C ARG A 48 -3.03 3.72 4.30
N LYS A 49 -3.99 3.17 5.04
CA LYS A 49 -4.96 2.16 4.57
C LYS A 49 -6.39 2.68 4.80
N ASN A 50 -6.86 3.62 3.98
CA ASN A 50 -6.26 4.14 2.74
C ASN A 50 -6.03 5.66 2.76
N ALA A 51 -5.18 6.16 1.85
CA ALA A 51 -5.07 7.59 1.53
C ALA A 51 -6.10 8.04 0.48
N LEU A 52 -6.48 7.11 -0.39
CA LEU A 52 -7.33 7.27 -1.56
C LEU A 52 -8.23 6.04 -1.66
N ILE A 53 -9.54 6.23 -1.83
CA ILE A 53 -10.49 5.12 -1.86
C ILE A 53 -11.71 5.41 -2.74
N SER A 54 -12.12 4.44 -3.55
CA SER A 54 -13.31 4.56 -4.39
C SER A 54 -14.51 3.80 -3.84
N PHE A 55 -15.68 4.43 -3.93
CA PHE A 55 -16.97 3.82 -3.68
C PHE A 55 -17.94 4.22 -4.79
N LYS A 56 -18.47 3.21 -5.50
CA LYS A 56 -19.31 3.37 -6.69
C LYS A 56 -18.61 4.23 -7.77
N ASP A 57 -19.10 5.44 -8.02
CA ASP A 57 -18.58 6.36 -9.03
C ASP A 57 -17.73 7.50 -8.45
N SER A 58 -17.55 7.51 -7.12
CA SER A 58 -16.88 8.57 -6.39
C SER A 58 -15.58 8.07 -5.79
N GLN A 59 -14.53 8.89 -5.87
CA GLN A 59 -13.23 8.65 -5.26
C GLN A 59 -12.99 9.70 -4.17
N TYR A 60 -12.55 9.25 -3.01
CA TYR A 60 -12.27 10.06 -1.82
C TYR A 60 -10.79 10.05 -1.52
N ALA A 61 -10.27 11.18 -1.04
CA ALA A 61 -8.90 11.33 -0.59
C ALA A 61 -8.86 12.04 0.76
N ALA A 62 -7.83 11.78 1.56
CA ALA A 62 -7.56 12.51 2.80
C ALA A 62 -6.10 12.92 2.88
N TYR A 63 -5.81 14.07 3.48
CA TYR A 63 -4.45 14.57 3.69
C TYR A 63 -4.42 15.67 4.75
N TYR A 64 -3.25 15.96 5.29
CA TYR A 64 -2.98 17.16 6.06
C TYR A 64 -2.60 18.32 5.14
N ASP A 65 -3.27 19.44 5.28
CA ASP A 65 -2.81 20.69 4.68
C ASP A 65 -1.63 21.30 5.47
N HIS A 66 -1.09 22.41 4.97
CA HIS A 66 0.01 23.15 5.59
C HIS A 66 -0.28 23.60 7.03
N GLU A 67 -1.54 23.81 7.40
CA GLU A 67 -1.96 24.20 8.75
C GLU A 67 -2.26 22.99 9.66
N GLN A 68 -1.94 21.79 9.17
CA GLN A 68 -2.16 20.50 9.83
C GLN A 68 -3.64 20.17 10.05
N ASN A 69 -4.54 20.79 9.27
CA ASN A 69 -5.95 20.40 9.24
C ASN A 69 -6.09 19.05 8.53
N VAL A 70 -7.00 18.21 9.02
CA VAL A 70 -7.47 17.04 8.28
C VAL A 70 -8.38 17.54 7.16
N VAL A 71 -7.97 17.33 5.91
CA VAL A 71 -8.73 17.70 4.71
C VAL A 71 -9.25 16.45 4.04
N LEU A 72 -10.54 16.47 3.69
CA LEU A 72 -11.18 15.42 2.90
C LEU A 72 -11.54 15.98 1.52
N ALA A 73 -11.31 15.18 0.48
CA ALA A 73 -11.64 15.55 -0.88
C ALA A 73 -12.40 14.43 -1.58
N LYS A 74 -13.27 14.79 -2.54
CA LYS A 74 -13.92 13.83 -3.44
C LYS A 74 -13.96 14.31 -4.88
N ARG A 75 -13.96 13.35 -5.80
CA ARG A 75 -14.29 13.55 -7.22
C ARG A 75 -15.16 12.42 -7.75
N LYS A 76 -15.83 12.65 -8.88
CA LYS A 76 -16.26 11.54 -9.74
C LYS A 76 -15.04 10.92 -10.42
N ILE A 77 -14.97 9.59 -10.53
CA ILE A 77 -13.82 8.88 -11.12
C ILE A 77 -13.53 9.32 -12.57
N SER A 78 -14.57 9.69 -13.34
CA SER A 78 -14.42 10.20 -14.70
C SER A 78 -13.87 11.64 -14.77
N SER A 79 -13.93 12.38 -13.67
CA SER A 79 -13.57 13.79 -13.57
C SER A 79 -12.13 13.96 -13.07
N SER A 80 -11.50 15.08 -13.42
CA SER A 80 -10.26 15.56 -12.79
C SER A 80 -10.52 16.64 -11.72
N ARG A 81 -11.77 17.09 -11.58
CA ARG A 81 -12.18 18.14 -10.64
C ARG A 81 -12.49 17.54 -9.27
N TRP A 82 -11.81 18.06 -8.26
CA TRP A 82 -11.98 17.70 -6.85
C TRP A 82 -12.78 18.77 -6.11
N THR A 83 -13.60 18.33 -5.16
CA THR A 83 -14.20 19.17 -4.13
C THR A 83 -13.56 18.79 -2.81
N SER A 84 -13.12 19.77 -2.02
CA SER A 84 -12.42 19.56 -0.76
C SER A 84 -13.12 20.27 0.38
N VAL A 85 -13.04 19.71 1.59
CA VAL A 85 -13.54 20.28 2.84
C VAL A 85 -12.43 20.20 3.87
N ILE A 86 -12.09 21.34 4.46
CA ILE A 86 -11.30 21.40 5.69
C ILE A 86 -12.23 20.98 6.82
N THR A 87 -11.90 19.88 7.49
CA THR A 87 -12.72 19.38 8.61
C THR A 87 -12.45 20.22 9.87
N PRO A 88 -13.30 20.14 10.92
CA PRO A 88 -13.00 20.80 12.19
C PRO A 88 -11.83 20.15 12.96
N TYR A 89 -11.18 19.13 12.40
CA TYR A 89 -10.13 18.38 13.08
C TYR A 89 -8.74 18.73 12.57
N LYS A 90 -7.80 18.80 13.52
CA LYS A 90 -6.36 18.87 13.27
C LYS A 90 -5.68 17.58 13.71
N GLY A 91 -4.49 17.35 13.17
CA GLY A 91 -3.54 16.36 13.66
C GLY A 91 -2.18 17.01 13.90
N ASP A 92 -1.27 16.25 14.49
CA ASP A 92 0.13 16.62 14.56
C ASP A 92 0.83 16.04 13.33
N ALA A 93 0.88 16.85 12.27
CA ALA A 93 1.53 16.49 11.01
C ALA A 93 3.07 16.50 11.12
N THR A 94 3.64 16.92 12.26
CA THR A 94 5.09 16.95 12.46
C THR A 94 5.69 15.58 12.73
N ASP A 95 4.86 14.60 13.07
CA ASP A 95 5.22 13.20 13.26
C ASP A 95 4.71 12.35 12.09
N ALA A 96 5.63 11.73 11.33
CA ALA A 96 5.28 10.94 10.14
C ALA A 96 4.45 9.68 10.45
N HIS A 97 4.43 9.22 11.71
CA HIS A 97 3.57 8.10 12.13
C HIS A 97 2.09 8.49 12.17
N LYS A 98 1.80 9.78 12.41
CA LYS A 98 0.46 10.32 12.69
C LYS A 98 -0.38 10.54 11.43
N SER A 99 -0.25 9.64 10.44
CA SER A 99 -0.96 9.69 9.17
C SER A 99 -2.49 9.53 9.29
N ILE A 100 -3.20 9.73 8.17
CA ILE A 100 -4.66 9.57 8.06
C ILE A 100 -4.99 8.32 7.25
N SER A 101 -5.89 7.48 7.76
CA SER A 101 -6.48 6.34 7.04
C SER A 101 -7.99 6.52 6.88
N ILE A 102 -8.49 6.26 5.67
CA ILE A 102 -9.91 6.36 5.32
C ILE A 102 -10.43 5.09 4.64
N MET A 103 -11.73 4.84 4.81
CA MET A 103 -12.49 3.80 4.09
C MET A 103 -13.95 4.20 3.96
N VAL A 104 -14.63 3.70 2.91
CA VAL A 104 -16.08 3.87 2.76
C VAL A 104 -16.76 2.53 2.99
N ASP A 105 -17.74 2.49 3.90
CA ASP A 105 -18.52 1.28 4.18
C ASP A 105 -19.57 0.98 3.09
N GLY A 106 -20.25 -0.17 3.18
CA GLY A 106 -21.24 -0.59 2.19
C GLY A 106 -22.46 0.34 2.06
N ASP A 107 -22.75 1.14 3.09
CA ASP A 107 -23.82 2.15 3.07
C ASP A 107 -23.34 3.50 2.55
N GLY A 108 -22.05 3.63 2.23
CA GLY A 108 -21.46 4.82 1.65
C GLY A 108 -20.98 5.85 2.66
N PHE A 109 -20.89 5.52 3.95
CA PHE A 109 -20.32 6.42 4.95
C PHE A 109 -18.79 6.35 4.91
N LEU A 110 -18.14 7.51 4.95
CA LEU A 110 -16.69 7.64 5.03
C LEU A 110 -16.26 7.55 6.50
N HIS A 111 -15.44 6.56 6.81
CA HIS A 111 -14.77 6.36 8.10
C HIS A 111 -13.36 6.95 8.02
N VAL A 112 -12.97 7.71 9.06
CA VAL A 112 -11.70 8.43 9.10
C VAL A 112 -11.04 8.22 10.46
N ALA A 113 -9.79 7.76 10.45
CA ALA A 113 -8.92 7.72 11.62
C ALA A 113 -7.63 8.49 11.33
N TRP A 114 -7.13 9.26 12.30
CA TRP A 114 -6.00 10.15 12.08
C TRP A 114 -5.14 10.36 13.31
N GLY A 115 -3.88 10.80 13.11
CA GLY A 115 -3.08 11.36 14.18
C GLY A 115 -2.69 10.36 15.27
N GLN A 116 -2.43 9.10 14.91
CA GLN A 116 -2.17 8.01 15.87
C GLN A 116 -0.68 7.63 15.94
N HIS A 117 -0.08 7.88 17.10
CA HIS A 117 1.21 7.36 17.50
C HIS A 117 1.25 7.24 19.04
N ASN A 118 0.79 6.08 19.53
CA ASN A 118 0.69 5.75 20.96
C ASN A 118 -0.16 6.75 21.76
N ASN A 119 -1.28 7.19 21.19
CA ASN A 119 -2.22 8.12 21.82
C ASN A 119 -3.67 7.63 21.72
N ASN A 120 -4.60 8.47 22.23
CA ASN A 120 -6.03 8.21 22.13
C ASN A 120 -6.51 8.18 20.68
N LEU A 121 -7.41 7.25 20.38
CA LEU A 121 -8.05 7.12 19.09
C LEU A 121 -8.76 8.42 18.71
N ASN A 122 -8.43 8.91 17.52
CA ASN A 122 -9.19 9.90 16.80
C ASN A 122 -9.87 9.17 15.66
N TYR A 123 -11.18 9.02 15.76
CA TYR A 123 -12.02 8.39 14.77
C TYR A 123 -13.30 9.21 14.62
N ALA A 124 -13.76 9.36 13.38
CA ALA A 124 -15.03 10.00 13.06
C ALA A 124 -15.58 9.39 11.77
N LYS A 125 -16.89 9.53 11.59
CA LYS A 125 -17.61 9.07 10.40
C LYS A 125 -18.28 10.27 9.73
N SER A 126 -18.49 10.20 8.41
CA SER A 126 -19.26 11.21 7.69
C SER A 126 -20.67 11.36 8.26
N ALA A 127 -21.21 12.57 8.28
CA ALA A 127 -22.55 12.87 8.78
C ALA A 127 -23.66 12.17 7.98
N SER A 128 -23.39 11.87 6.71
CA SER A 128 -24.28 11.11 5.82
C SER A 128 -23.47 10.40 4.73
N ALA A 129 -24.10 9.44 4.05
CA ALA A 129 -23.47 8.70 2.95
C ALA A 129 -22.98 9.65 1.85
N GLY A 130 -21.72 9.48 1.44
CA GLY A 130 -21.04 10.28 0.41
C GLY A 130 -20.72 11.72 0.78
N SER A 131 -20.94 12.13 2.04
CA SER A 131 -20.57 13.45 2.54
C SER A 131 -19.08 13.55 2.86
N LEU A 132 -18.51 14.75 2.69
CA LEU A 132 -17.19 15.11 3.21
C LEU A 132 -17.28 15.74 4.62
N THR A 133 -18.48 16.07 5.09
CA THR A 133 -18.69 16.60 6.43
C THR A 133 -18.65 15.45 7.42
N LEU A 134 -17.74 15.52 8.39
CA LEU A 134 -17.64 14.56 9.48
C LEU A 134 -18.58 14.93 10.63
N GLY A 135 -19.09 13.91 11.33
CA GLY A 135 -19.69 14.07 12.64
C GLY A 135 -18.64 14.31 13.74
N ASN A 136 -19.08 14.23 15.00
CA ASN A 136 -18.21 14.33 16.16
C ASN A 136 -17.21 13.15 16.23
N LYS A 137 -16.16 13.30 17.04
CA LYS A 137 -15.28 12.17 17.38
C LYS A 137 -16.10 11.08 18.06
N GLU A 138 -15.87 9.86 17.64
CA GLU A 138 -16.51 8.66 18.19
C GLU A 138 -15.43 7.73 18.77
N VAL A 139 -15.81 6.95 19.77
CA VAL A 139 -15.07 5.76 20.24
C VAL A 139 -15.56 4.55 19.43
N MET A 140 -14.72 3.53 19.23
CA MET A 140 -15.22 2.27 18.69
C MET A 140 -15.74 1.39 19.83
N LEU A 141 -14.90 1.16 20.84
CA LEU A 141 -15.16 0.29 21.98
C LEU A 141 -14.82 0.94 23.34
N SER A 142 -14.12 2.08 23.35
CA SER A 142 -13.52 2.74 24.54
C SER A 142 -12.44 1.94 25.27
N THR A 143 -12.28 0.64 24.98
CA THR A 143 -11.28 -0.23 25.58
C THR A 143 -10.10 -0.45 24.62
N LYS A 144 -8.87 -0.27 25.13
CA LYS A 144 -7.63 -0.33 24.34
C LYS A 144 -7.56 0.71 23.21
N GLU A 145 -8.16 1.87 23.43
CA GLU A 145 -8.17 3.00 22.48
C GLU A 145 -7.30 4.17 22.91
N ASN A 146 -6.45 3.99 23.93
CA ASN A 146 -5.62 5.05 24.51
C ASN A 146 -4.14 4.99 24.09
N LYS A 147 -3.72 3.95 23.37
CA LYS A 147 -2.34 3.71 22.92
C LYS A 147 -2.29 3.25 21.46
N VAL A 148 -3.07 3.89 20.60
CA VAL A 148 -3.28 3.48 19.21
C VAL A 148 -2.13 3.97 18.34
N SER A 149 -1.64 3.09 17.45
CA SER A 149 -0.77 3.43 16.32
C SER A 149 -1.23 2.69 15.06
N TYR A 150 -0.93 3.23 13.87
CA TYR A 150 -1.16 2.58 12.57
C TYR A 150 -2.60 2.12 12.34
N PRO A 151 -3.59 3.04 12.31
CA PRO A 151 -4.97 2.69 12.01
C PRO A 151 -5.10 2.25 10.55
N GLU A 152 -5.72 1.09 10.31
CA GLU A 152 -5.92 0.54 8.97
C GLU A 152 -7.36 0.04 8.83
N PHE A 153 -8.04 0.44 7.76
CA PHE A 153 -9.39 -0.02 7.43
C PHE A 153 -9.39 -1.01 6.27
N TYR A 154 -10.20 -2.06 6.37
CA TYR A 154 -10.42 -3.03 5.32
C TYR A 154 -11.91 -3.27 5.13
N LYS A 155 -12.38 -3.23 3.89
CA LYS A 155 -13.79 -3.50 3.57
C LYS A 155 -14.00 -4.97 3.24
N LEU A 156 -15.01 -5.56 3.87
CA LEU A 156 -15.46 -6.94 3.63
C LEU A 156 -16.47 -7.01 2.49
N ALA A 157 -16.73 -8.21 1.98
CA ALA A 157 -17.62 -8.44 0.84
C ALA A 157 -19.07 -8.01 1.10
N ASN A 158 -19.53 -8.14 2.34
CA ASN A 158 -20.85 -7.69 2.81
C ASN A 158 -20.94 -6.17 3.01
N GLY A 159 -19.83 -5.43 2.86
CA GLY A 159 -19.75 -3.98 3.08
C GLY A 159 -19.39 -3.57 4.51
N ASP A 160 -19.29 -4.52 5.45
CA ASP A 160 -18.78 -4.29 6.80
C ASP A 160 -17.29 -3.90 6.74
N LEU A 161 -16.77 -3.32 7.82
CA LEU A 161 -15.38 -2.90 7.90
C LEU A 161 -14.63 -3.65 8.99
N LEU A 162 -13.37 -3.98 8.73
CA LEU A 162 -12.40 -4.28 9.76
C LEU A 162 -11.53 -3.06 10.04
N PHE A 163 -11.12 -2.91 11.30
CA PHE A 163 -10.19 -1.90 11.74
C PHE A 163 -9.04 -2.54 12.51
N PHE A 164 -7.86 -2.46 11.92
CA PHE A 164 -6.62 -2.95 12.49
C PHE A 164 -5.88 -1.78 13.12
N TYR A 165 -5.28 -2.01 14.27
CA TYR A 165 -4.38 -1.05 14.89
C TYR A 165 -3.41 -1.74 15.84
N ARG A 166 -2.34 -1.04 16.18
CA ARG A 166 -1.44 -1.44 17.26
C ARG A 166 -1.91 -0.83 18.57
N ASP A 167 -2.14 -1.66 19.59
CA ASP A 167 -2.22 -1.24 20.98
C ASP A 167 -0.83 -1.35 21.61
N GLY A 168 -0.25 -0.23 22.07
CA GLY A 168 1.03 -0.20 22.75
C GLY A 168 2.21 0.35 21.92
N GLY A 169 3.37 0.40 22.58
CA GLY A 169 4.59 1.04 22.07
C GLY A 169 5.61 0.07 21.47
N SER A 170 6.83 0.57 21.25
CA SER A 170 7.95 -0.29 20.87
C SER A 170 8.28 -1.30 21.98
N GLY A 171 8.47 -2.57 21.65
CA GLY A 171 8.74 -3.69 22.57
C GLY A 171 7.51 -4.34 23.22
N ASN A 172 6.30 -3.81 23.03
CA ASN A 172 5.07 -4.34 23.63
C ASN A 172 3.83 -3.94 22.83
N GLY A 173 3.90 -4.06 21.50
CA GLY A 173 2.80 -3.73 20.60
C GLY A 173 1.98 -4.95 20.22
N ASN A 174 0.67 -4.89 20.43
CA ASN A 174 -0.28 -5.95 20.11
C ASN A 174 -1.10 -5.59 18.87
N LEU A 175 -1.31 -6.56 17.97
CA LEU A 175 -2.24 -6.39 16.85
C LEU A 175 -3.68 -6.56 17.34
N MET A 176 -4.48 -5.52 17.13
CA MET A 176 -5.90 -5.46 17.48
C MET A 176 -6.74 -5.46 16.22
N ILE A 177 -7.88 -6.16 16.24
CA ILE A 177 -8.83 -6.20 15.12
C ILE A 177 -10.23 -5.94 15.66
N ASN A 178 -10.84 -4.84 15.21
CA ASN A 178 -12.25 -4.55 15.43
C ASN A 178 -13.05 -4.79 14.14
N HIS A 179 -14.35 -5.04 14.26
CA HIS A 179 -15.29 -5.21 13.15
C HIS A 179 -16.47 -4.26 13.31
N TYR A 180 -16.79 -3.51 12.26
CA TYR A 180 -17.95 -2.63 12.19
C TYR A 180 -19.05 -3.30 11.38
N SER A 181 -20.16 -3.60 12.04
CA SER A 181 -21.32 -4.18 11.36
C SER A 181 -22.24 -3.09 10.81
N LEU A 182 -22.53 -3.15 9.52
CA LEU A 182 -23.55 -2.32 8.89
C LEU A 182 -24.94 -2.58 9.47
N LYS A 183 -25.24 -3.82 9.90
CA LYS A 183 -26.55 -4.15 10.45
C LYS A 183 -26.83 -3.43 11.77
N THR A 184 -25.83 -3.39 12.65
CA THR A 184 -25.99 -2.82 14.01
C THR A 184 -25.44 -1.41 14.15
N LYS A 185 -24.64 -0.94 13.17
CA LYS A 185 -23.90 0.33 13.20
C LYS A 185 -22.93 0.43 14.38
N LYS A 186 -22.38 -0.69 14.82
CA LYS A 186 -21.49 -0.78 15.98
C LYS A 186 -20.19 -1.49 15.64
N TRP A 187 -19.14 -1.10 16.35
CA TRP A 187 -17.88 -1.82 16.40
C TRP A 187 -17.94 -2.94 17.44
N THR A 188 -17.27 -4.06 17.17
CA THR A 188 -17.00 -5.16 18.10
C THR A 188 -15.54 -5.58 18.02
N ARG A 189 -14.98 -6.13 19.10
CA ARG A 189 -13.62 -6.72 19.09
C ARG A 189 -13.68 -8.10 18.44
N ILE A 190 -12.81 -8.36 17.47
CA ILE A 190 -12.63 -9.69 16.87
C ILE A 190 -11.35 -10.35 17.39
N GLN A 191 -10.24 -9.61 17.45
CA GLN A 191 -8.99 -10.10 18.02
C GLN A 191 -8.35 -9.08 18.96
N ASP A 192 -7.90 -9.57 20.11
CA ASP A 192 -7.26 -8.81 21.19
C ASP A 192 -5.84 -9.34 21.41
N GLY A 193 -4.87 -8.83 20.65
CA GLY A 193 -3.50 -9.34 20.66
C GLY A 193 -3.30 -10.61 19.86
N MET A 194 -3.82 -10.64 18.62
CA MET A 194 -3.73 -11.81 17.73
C MET A 194 -2.27 -12.25 17.50
N ILE A 195 -1.39 -11.28 17.25
CA ILE A 195 0.05 -11.47 17.18
C ILE A 195 0.63 -10.89 18.47
N ASP A 196 1.30 -11.74 19.24
CA ASP A 196 1.88 -11.39 20.53
C ASP A 196 3.41 -11.50 20.44
N GLY A 197 4.08 -10.39 20.73
CA GLY A 197 5.54 -10.31 20.81
C GLY A 197 6.11 -10.69 22.17
N GLU A 198 5.27 -11.15 23.10
CA GLU A 198 5.63 -11.68 24.42
C GLU A 198 6.41 -10.67 25.28
N ARG A 199 6.22 -9.37 25.03
CA ARG A 199 7.01 -8.26 25.60
C ARG A 199 8.51 -8.33 25.31
N GLN A 200 8.92 -9.13 24.33
CA GLN A 200 10.30 -9.29 23.89
C GLN A 200 10.54 -8.62 22.54
N ARG A 201 9.51 -8.57 21.68
CA ARG A 201 9.61 -8.10 20.30
C ARG A 201 8.35 -7.42 19.83
N ASN A 202 8.44 -6.77 18.67
CA ASN A 202 7.29 -6.20 17.97
C ASN A 202 7.03 -6.91 16.65
N ALA A 203 5.75 -7.04 16.29
CA ALA A 203 5.34 -7.38 14.94
C ALA A 203 5.00 -6.12 14.15
N TYR A 204 5.38 -6.12 12.88
CA TYR A 204 4.97 -5.11 11.92
C TYR A 204 4.33 -5.79 10.73
N TRP A 205 3.04 -5.56 10.55
CA TRP A 205 2.22 -6.30 9.60
C TRP A 205 1.88 -5.52 8.34
N GLN A 206 1.35 -6.27 7.37
CA GLN A 206 0.58 -5.80 6.24
C GLN A 206 -0.54 -6.80 5.96
N VAL A 207 -1.65 -6.30 5.42
CA VAL A 207 -2.86 -7.09 5.16
C VAL A 207 -3.29 -6.94 3.70
N ALA A 208 -3.82 -8.03 3.14
CA ALA A 208 -4.66 -7.99 1.94
C ALA A 208 -5.96 -8.73 2.20
N VAL A 209 -7.09 -8.12 1.86
CA VAL A 209 -8.39 -8.81 1.78
C VAL A 209 -8.66 -9.13 0.32
N ASP A 210 -8.74 -10.42 0.00
CA ASP A 210 -8.97 -10.90 -1.36
C ASP A 210 -10.43 -10.64 -1.82
N ARG A 211 -10.78 -11.09 -3.03
CA ARG A 211 -12.13 -10.86 -3.59
C ARG A 211 -13.22 -11.74 -2.95
N VAL A 212 -12.86 -12.83 -2.29
CA VAL A 212 -13.82 -13.74 -1.63
C VAL A 212 -13.98 -13.43 -0.14
N GLY A 213 -13.16 -12.51 0.40
CA GLY A 213 -13.23 -12.06 1.79
C GLY A 213 -12.17 -12.69 2.69
N THR A 214 -11.25 -13.49 2.16
CA THR A 214 -10.12 -14.01 2.94
C THR A 214 -9.22 -12.86 3.35
N ILE A 215 -8.92 -12.79 4.64
CA ILE A 215 -7.92 -11.88 5.20
C ILE A 215 -6.58 -12.60 5.13
N HIS A 216 -5.63 -12.02 4.42
CA HIS A 216 -4.25 -12.46 4.40
C HIS A 216 -3.42 -11.47 5.20
N LEU A 217 -2.58 -11.99 6.10
CA LEU A 217 -1.75 -11.22 7.01
C LEU A 217 -0.31 -11.73 6.88
N SER A 218 0.64 -10.81 6.74
CA SER A 218 2.06 -11.12 6.87
C SER A 218 2.74 -10.07 7.74
N TRP A 219 3.82 -10.45 8.40
CA TRP A 219 4.55 -9.55 9.29
C TRP A 219 6.03 -9.92 9.39
N VAL A 220 6.82 -8.95 9.80
CA VAL A 220 8.21 -9.15 10.24
C VAL A 220 8.28 -8.97 11.76
N TRP A 221 9.23 -9.62 12.40
CA TRP A 221 9.56 -9.40 13.81
C TRP A 221 10.63 -8.33 13.95
N ARG A 222 10.64 -7.61 15.09
CA ARG A 222 11.69 -6.66 15.46
C ARG A 222 12.03 -6.81 16.94
N GLU A 223 13.29 -7.10 17.25
CA GLU A 223 13.73 -7.37 18.64
C GLU A 223 14.09 -6.10 19.44
N SER A 224 14.30 -4.95 18.80
CA SER A 224 14.68 -3.71 19.48
C SER A 224 14.12 -2.46 18.79
N PRO A 225 14.25 -1.24 19.35
CA PRO A 225 13.88 -0.03 18.63
C PRO A 225 14.65 0.19 17.30
N ASP A 226 15.83 -0.42 17.13
CA ASP A 226 16.63 -0.32 15.91
C ASP A 226 15.98 -1.09 14.75
N VAL A 227 15.82 -0.43 13.61
CA VAL A 227 15.32 -1.04 12.36
C VAL A 227 16.16 -2.25 11.95
N ALA A 228 17.47 -2.22 12.22
CA ALA A 228 18.37 -3.33 11.88
C ALA A 228 18.04 -4.65 12.58
N SER A 229 17.25 -4.61 13.67
CA SER A 229 16.78 -5.81 14.38
C SER A 229 15.52 -6.44 13.78
N ASN A 230 15.03 -5.94 12.64
CA ASN A 230 14.00 -6.62 11.87
C ASN A 230 14.51 -8.00 11.41
N HIS A 231 13.68 -9.03 11.53
CA HIS A 231 13.97 -10.36 11.00
C HIS A 231 12.71 -11.11 10.59
N ASP A 232 12.94 -12.09 9.72
CA ASP A 232 11.97 -13.04 9.21
C ASP A 232 10.74 -12.44 8.52
N LEU A 233 10.00 -13.27 7.79
CA LEU A 233 8.69 -12.91 7.26
C LEU A 233 7.70 -14.04 7.53
N CYS A 234 6.66 -13.73 8.30
CA CYS A 234 5.66 -14.68 8.75
C CYS A 234 4.32 -14.48 8.02
N TYR A 235 3.42 -15.47 8.13
CA TYR A 235 2.13 -15.43 7.44
C TYR A 235 0.99 -16.13 8.20
N ALA A 236 -0.21 -15.58 8.05
CA ALA A 236 -1.47 -16.20 8.47
C ALA A 236 -2.61 -15.78 7.52
N LYS A 237 -3.70 -16.55 7.51
CA LYS A 237 -4.93 -16.17 6.83
C LYS A 237 -6.17 -16.48 7.66
N SER A 238 -7.25 -15.74 7.44
CA SER A 238 -8.58 -16.02 8.01
C SER A 238 -9.62 -16.02 6.91
N THR A 239 -10.52 -17.02 6.93
CA THR A 239 -11.62 -17.16 5.97
C THR A 239 -12.99 -16.87 6.61
N ASP A 240 -13.00 -16.42 7.86
CA ASP A 240 -14.18 -16.20 8.70
C ASP A 240 -14.08 -14.82 9.39
N GLU A 241 -13.75 -13.80 8.60
CA GLU A 241 -13.75 -12.38 9.02
C GLU A 241 -12.82 -12.07 10.21
N GLY A 242 -11.78 -12.87 10.39
CA GLY A 242 -10.73 -12.68 11.39
C GLY A 242 -10.97 -13.45 12.68
N ILE A 243 -12.00 -14.29 12.78
CA ILE A 243 -12.33 -15.07 14.00
C ILE A 243 -11.31 -16.20 14.21
N THR A 244 -11.05 -17.00 13.18
CA THR A 244 -10.03 -18.06 13.23
C THR A 244 -8.94 -17.82 12.20
N TRP A 245 -7.74 -18.31 12.52
CA TRP A 245 -6.55 -18.10 11.72
C TRP A 245 -5.90 -19.41 11.35
N LEU A 246 -5.41 -19.48 10.12
CA LEU A 246 -4.81 -20.65 9.50
C LEU A 246 -3.42 -20.31 8.97
N LYS A 247 -2.53 -21.29 8.98
CA LYS A 247 -1.33 -21.30 8.15
C LYS A 247 -1.72 -21.42 6.67
N SER A 248 -0.76 -21.19 5.79
CA SER A 248 -0.94 -21.37 4.35
C SER A 248 -1.22 -22.83 3.96
N THR A 249 -0.85 -23.79 4.82
CA THR A 249 -1.13 -25.23 4.69
C THR A 249 -2.58 -25.60 5.06
N GLY A 250 -3.34 -24.68 5.65
CA GLY A 250 -4.68 -24.94 6.19
C GLY A 250 -4.69 -25.40 7.66
N GLU A 251 -3.53 -25.64 8.26
CA GLU A 251 -3.43 -25.91 9.70
C GLU A 251 -3.95 -24.71 10.50
N LYS A 252 -4.84 -24.96 11.47
CA LYS A 252 -5.39 -23.91 12.34
C LYS A 252 -4.37 -23.48 13.40
N TYR A 253 -4.21 -22.17 13.57
CA TYR A 253 -3.40 -21.62 14.65
C TYR A 253 -4.08 -21.78 16.01
N GLN A 254 -3.27 -22.06 17.04
CA GLN A 254 -3.61 -21.77 18.42
C GLN A 254 -3.15 -20.34 18.72
N LEU A 255 -4.10 -19.45 19.04
CA LEU A 255 -3.79 -18.05 19.34
C LEU A 255 -3.31 -17.87 20.79
N PRO A 256 -2.48 -16.84 21.07
CA PRO A 256 -1.91 -15.89 20.11
C PRO A 256 -0.83 -16.51 19.21
N ILE A 257 -0.56 -15.87 18.06
CA ILE A 257 0.58 -16.23 17.23
C ILE A 257 1.83 -15.55 17.79
N THR A 258 2.83 -16.35 18.17
CA THR A 258 4.12 -15.92 18.70
C THR A 258 5.24 -16.35 17.76
N ALA A 259 6.50 -16.04 18.10
CA ALA A 259 7.65 -16.48 17.32
C ALA A 259 7.80 -18.02 17.25
N THR A 260 7.24 -18.77 18.21
CA THR A 260 7.41 -20.23 18.28
C THR A 260 6.42 -21.01 17.42
N ASN A 261 5.21 -20.49 17.21
CA ASN A 261 4.17 -21.17 16.43
C ASN A 261 3.90 -20.57 15.04
N ALA A 262 4.44 -19.38 14.74
CA ALA A 262 4.28 -18.71 13.45
C ALA A 262 4.77 -19.56 12.27
N GLU A 263 4.03 -19.51 11.15
CA GLU A 263 4.54 -19.95 9.86
C GLU A 263 5.54 -18.93 9.32
N TYR A 264 6.77 -19.39 9.06
CA TYR A 264 7.81 -18.59 8.44
C TYR A 264 7.82 -18.82 6.93
N THR A 265 7.44 -17.79 6.16
CA THR A 265 7.47 -17.82 4.69
C THR A 265 8.89 -17.76 4.16
N VAL A 266 9.74 -16.97 4.80
CA VAL A 266 11.18 -16.89 4.55
C VAL A 266 11.88 -16.50 5.86
N LYS A 267 13.04 -17.12 6.10
CA LYS A 267 13.93 -16.76 7.19
C LYS A 267 14.91 -15.69 6.71
N ILE A 268 14.89 -14.53 7.36
CA ILE A 268 15.71 -13.36 7.00
C ILE A 268 16.37 -12.88 8.28
N PRO A 269 17.70 -13.04 8.46
CA PRO A 269 18.37 -12.65 9.70
C PRO A 269 18.27 -11.14 9.98
N GLN A 270 18.47 -10.75 11.25
CA GLN A 270 18.75 -9.35 11.59
C GLN A 270 19.95 -8.81 10.82
N LYS A 271 20.06 -7.49 10.69
CA LYS A 271 21.13 -6.79 9.94
C LYS A 271 21.19 -7.16 8.45
N SER A 272 20.07 -7.64 7.92
CA SER A 272 19.88 -7.90 6.49
C SER A 272 19.21 -6.73 5.78
N GLU A 273 19.12 -5.54 6.39
CA GLU A 273 18.40 -4.40 5.78
C GLU A 273 16.94 -4.74 5.44
N LEU A 274 16.32 -5.63 6.22
CA LEU A 274 14.92 -5.98 6.08
C LEU A 274 14.07 -4.82 6.58
N ILE A 275 13.20 -4.30 5.72
CA ILE A 275 12.22 -3.29 6.13
C ILE A 275 10.93 -3.92 6.66
N ASN A 276 10.21 -3.15 7.48
CA ASN A 276 8.92 -3.49 8.06
C ASN A 276 7.76 -2.67 7.43
N GLN A 277 6.53 -3.13 7.65
CA GLN A 277 5.27 -2.48 7.19
C GLN A 277 5.27 -2.19 5.69
N THR A 278 5.21 -3.22 4.85
CA THR A 278 5.23 -3.04 3.41
C THR A 278 3.84 -3.22 2.81
N SER A 279 3.68 -4.19 1.90
CA SER A 279 2.41 -4.48 1.27
C SER A 279 2.34 -5.93 0.86
N MET A 280 1.12 -6.38 0.62
CA MET A 280 0.85 -7.65 0.00
C MET A 280 -0.39 -7.54 -0.88
N PHE A 281 -0.52 -8.49 -1.79
CA PHE A 281 -1.67 -8.68 -2.66
C PHE A 281 -2.16 -10.12 -2.55
N ALA A 282 -3.46 -10.31 -2.59
CA ALA A 282 -4.10 -11.61 -2.70
C ALA A 282 -5.13 -11.60 -3.84
N ASP A 283 -5.07 -12.59 -4.72
CA ASP A 283 -6.03 -12.74 -5.81
C ASP A 283 -7.29 -13.51 -5.38
N ALA A 284 -8.29 -13.59 -6.25
CA ALA A 284 -9.55 -14.30 -5.95
C ALA A 284 -9.40 -15.83 -5.76
N LYS A 285 -8.24 -16.40 -6.09
CA LYS A 285 -7.92 -17.82 -5.87
C LYS A 285 -7.07 -18.02 -4.61
N GLY A 286 -6.84 -16.96 -3.83
CA GLY A 286 -6.00 -16.98 -2.63
C GLY A 286 -4.51 -17.05 -2.92
N LYS A 287 -4.05 -16.74 -4.15
CA LYS A 287 -2.62 -16.58 -4.43
C LYS A 287 -2.12 -15.29 -3.80
N VAL A 288 -1.05 -15.42 -3.00
CA VAL A 288 -0.50 -14.32 -2.20
C VAL A 288 0.86 -13.90 -2.73
N PHE A 289 1.06 -12.59 -2.80
CA PHE A 289 2.34 -11.96 -3.14
C PHE A 289 2.64 -10.89 -2.09
N ILE A 290 3.78 -11.00 -1.41
CA ILE A 290 4.25 -10.05 -0.41
C ILE A 290 5.43 -9.31 -1.02
N ALA A 291 5.39 -7.99 -1.02
CA ALA A 291 6.45 -7.15 -1.55
C ALA A 291 7.27 -6.55 -0.41
N GLY A 292 8.59 -6.61 -0.52
CA GLY A 292 9.50 -6.04 0.46
C GLY A 292 10.86 -5.74 -0.15
N TYR A 293 11.81 -5.38 0.72
CA TYR A 293 13.21 -5.32 0.34
C TYR A 293 14.08 -5.74 1.53
N TRP A 294 15.23 -6.33 1.19
CA TRP A 294 16.31 -6.65 2.11
C TRP A 294 17.59 -6.87 1.30
N ARG A 295 18.72 -7.11 1.96
CA ARG A 295 19.97 -7.55 1.39
C ARG A 295 20.12 -9.06 1.63
N GLY A 296 20.02 -9.84 0.58
CA GLY A 296 20.28 -11.28 0.59
C GLY A 296 21.75 -11.61 0.89
N ALA A 297 22.03 -12.88 1.22
CA ALA A 297 23.38 -13.33 1.61
C ALA A 297 24.46 -13.07 0.53
N ASN A 298 24.08 -13.18 -0.75
CA ASN A 298 24.97 -12.98 -1.90
C ASN A 298 24.80 -11.60 -2.55
N GLU A 299 24.08 -10.67 -1.90
CA GLU A 299 23.78 -9.33 -2.42
C GLU A 299 24.67 -8.29 -1.74
N THR A 300 25.18 -7.33 -2.52
CA THR A 300 26.06 -6.25 -2.04
C THR A 300 25.29 -5.09 -1.41
N GLY A 301 23.97 -5.04 -1.59
CA GLY A 301 23.09 -4.01 -1.05
C GLY A 301 21.62 -4.43 -1.13
N PRO A 302 20.70 -3.65 -0.54
CA PRO A 302 19.29 -4.02 -0.51
C PRO A 302 18.65 -4.08 -1.90
N GLN A 303 17.89 -5.13 -2.17
CA GLN A 303 17.10 -5.32 -3.39
C GLN A 303 15.61 -5.39 -3.05
N TYR A 304 14.76 -5.04 -4.02
CA TYR A 304 13.34 -5.36 -3.92
C TYR A 304 13.11 -6.85 -4.17
N HIS A 305 12.21 -7.45 -3.39
CA HIS A 305 11.86 -8.86 -3.49
C HIS A 305 10.35 -9.06 -3.49
N LEU A 306 9.92 -10.16 -4.11
CA LEU A 306 8.58 -10.70 -3.99
C LEU A 306 8.62 -12.08 -3.34
N VAL A 307 7.83 -12.26 -2.28
CA VAL A 307 7.60 -13.56 -1.64
C VAL A 307 6.22 -14.04 -2.04
N PHE A 308 6.12 -15.26 -2.57
CA PHE A 308 4.86 -15.81 -3.05
C PHE A 308 4.76 -17.30 -2.81
N LYS A 309 3.53 -17.80 -2.70
CA LYS A 309 3.27 -19.22 -2.48
C LYS A 309 3.00 -19.93 -3.82
N THR A 310 3.75 -20.98 -4.08
CA THR A 310 3.43 -22.00 -5.10
C THR A 310 2.64 -23.13 -4.45
N ASP A 311 2.16 -24.09 -5.25
CA ASP A 311 1.39 -25.24 -4.74
C ASP A 311 2.18 -26.06 -3.70
N SER A 312 3.52 -26.04 -3.76
CA SER A 312 4.39 -26.82 -2.88
C SER A 312 5.11 -26.02 -1.79
N SER A 313 5.43 -24.73 -2.02
CA SER A 313 6.33 -24.00 -1.12
C SER A 313 6.22 -22.48 -1.28
N TRP A 314 6.75 -21.75 -0.29
CA TRP A 314 7.04 -20.33 -0.45
C TRP A 314 8.29 -20.15 -1.30
N LYS A 315 8.27 -19.14 -2.17
CA LYS A 315 9.35 -18.76 -3.07
C LYS A 315 9.66 -17.28 -2.93
N VAL A 316 10.91 -16.94 -3.20
CA VAL A 316 11.42 -15.57 -3.21
C VAL A 316 11.91 -15.27 -4.63
N SER A 317 11.49 -14.14 -5.19
CA SER A 317 12.05 -13.56 -6.40
C SER A 317 12.79 -12.28 -6.01
N ASN A 318 14.09 -12.23 -6.29
CA ASN A 318 14.88 -11.00 -6.25
C ASN A 318 14.71 -10.27 -7.58
N LEU A 319 14.28 -9.00 -7.54
CA LEU A 319 14.04 -8.20 -8.75
C LEU A 319 15.35 -7.64 -9.33
N ASN A 320 16.42 -7.63 -8.54
CA ASN A 320 17.83 -7.48 -8.91
C ASN A 320 18.15 -6.31 -9.85
N PHE A 321 17.45 -5.19 -9.71
CA PHE A 321 17.64 -4.02 -10.57
C PHE A 321 18.39 -2.88 -9.90
N ARG A 322 18.61 -2.92 -8.58
CA ARG A 322 19.32 -1.86 -7.85
C ARG A 322 20.82 -2.09 -7.87
N LYS A 323 21.59 -1.02 -7.85
CA LYS A 323 23.06 -1.05 -7.89
C LYS A 323 23.75 -0.42 -6.68
N THR A 324 23.03 0.42 -5.95
CA THR A 324 23.52 1.28 -4.87
C THR A 324 23.14 0.68 -3.54
N THR A 325 24.13 0.57 -2.66
CA THR A 325 23.94 0.07 -1.30
C THR A 325 23.51 1.18 -0.34
N PHE A 326 22.87 0.79 0.75
CA PHE A 326 22.55 1.64 1.91
C PHE A 326 22.34 0.74 3.12
N SER A 327 22.31 1.31 4.32
CA SER A 327 21.99 0.58 5.55
C SER A 327 20.78 1.17 6.26
N LEU A 328 19.93 0.29 6.77
CA LEU A 328 18.85 0.54 7.69
C LEU A 328 19.38 0.31 9.10
N SER A 329 19.78 1.39 9.77
CA SER A 329 20.02 1.37 11.21
C SER A 329 19.60 2.70 11.83
N GLY A 330 19.24 2.62 13.10
CA GLY A 330 18.75 3.72 13.91
C GLY A 330 17.29 3.55 14.30
N THR A 331 16.81 4.51 15.06
CA THR A 331 15.45 4.55 15.62
C THR A 331 14.61 5.62 14.93
N GLY A 332 13.31 5.63 15.22
CA GLY A 332 12.36 6.59 14.66
C GLY A 332 12.16 6.44 13.16
N THR A 333 11.57 7.47 12.56
CA THR A 333 11.34 7.60 11.12
C THR A 333 12.68 7.75 10.41
N LYS A 334 12.87 7.07 9.28
CA LYS A 334 14.12 7.09 8.52
C LYS A 334 13.91 7.71 7.13
N ARG A 335 14.87 8.52 6.68
CA ARG A 335 15.00 8.98 5.30
C ARG A 335 15.75 7.93 4.49
N ILE A 336 15.00 6.98 3.97
CA ILE A 336 15.53 5.84 3.22
C ILE A 336 15.63 6.22 1.73
N PRO A 337 16.72 5.89 1.02
CA PRO A 337 16.89 6.23 -0.41
C PRO A 337 15.89 5.53 -1.33
N ILE A 338 15.18 4.53 -0.82
CA ILE A 338 14.11 3.82 -1.53
C ILE A 338 12.83 3.78 -0.68
N SER A 339 11.67 3.77 -1.31
CA SER A 339 10.40 3.58 -0.61
C SER A 339 10.14 2.11 -0.31
N ARG A 340 9.31 1.86 0.70
CA ARG A 340 8.61 0.58 0.80
C ARG A 340 7.74 0.37 -0.46
N PRO A 341 7.55 -0.88 -0.94
CA PRO A 341 6.82 -1.12 -2.19
C PRO A 341 5.31 -1.36 -1.97
N GLN A 342 4.49 -1.01 -2.97
CA GLN A 342 3.16 -1.61 -3.16
C GLN A 342 3.21 -2.64 -4.29
N ILE A 343 2.36 -3.67 -4.25
CA ILE A 343 2.19 -4.62 -5.36
C ILE A 343 0.74 -4.65 -5.85
N ILE A 344 0.60 -4.65 -7.17
CA ILE A 344 -0.64 -4.97 -7.88
C ILE A 344 -0.42 -6.17 -8.80
N VAL A 345 -1.44 -7.01 -8.96
CA VAL A 345 -1.42 -8.18 -9.85
C VAL A 345 -2.72 -8.22 -10.65
N TRP A 346 -2.64 -8.59 -11.93
CA TRP A 346 -3.80 -8.73 -12.81
C TRP A 346 -3.66 -9.94 -13.75
N PRO A 347 -4.77 -10.50 -14.26
CA PRO A 347 -4.72 -11.55 -15.27
C PRO A 347 -4.05 -11.07 -16.56
N ASN A 348 -3.20 -11.92 -17.15
CA ASN A 348 -2.58 -11.69 -18.46
C ASN A 348 -2.58 -13.00 -19.27
N GLY A 349 -3.64 -13.21 -20.06
CA GLY A 349 -3.86 -14.48 -20.76
C GLY A 349 -3.98 -15.66 -19.78
N LYS A 350 -3.11 -16.66 -19.92
CA LYS A 350 -3.03 -17.84 -19.01
C LYS A 350 -2.16 -17.58 -17.77
N HIS A 351 -1.47 -16.45 -17.72
CA HIS A 351 -0.55 -16.07 -16.65
C HIS A 351 -1.12 -14.90 -15.85
N TYR A 352 -0.36 -14.47 -14.85
CA TYR A 352 -0.62 -13.23 -14.13
C TYR A 352 0.52 -12.27 -14.43
N ALA A 353 0.19 -11.00 -14.60
CA ALA A 353 1.15 -9.92 -14.64
C ALA A 353 1.17 -9.19 -13.29
N ALA A 354 2.29 -8.56 -12.97
CA ALA A 354 2.48 -7.82 -11.73
C ALA A 354 3.13 -6.46 -11.96
N GLY A 355 2.83 -5.55 -11.05
CA GLY A 355 3.42 -4.22 -10.96
C GLY A 355 3.87 -3.97 -9.53
N LEU A 356 5.18 -3.84 -9.32
CA LEU A 356 5.74 -3.38 -8.06
C LEU A 356 5.95 -1.87 -8.13
N LEU A 357 5.20 -1.13 -7.34
CA LEU A 357 5.24 0.33 -7.24
C LEU A 357 6.28 0.73 -6.21
N PHE A 358 7.12 1.69 -6.56
CA PHE A 358 8.22 2.11 -5.70
C PHE A 358 8.74 3.51 -6.04
N ARG A 359 9.67 4.00 -5.22
CA ARG A 359 10.50 5.19 -5.45
C ARG A 359 11.94 4.83 -5.10
N ASP A 360 12.88 5.29 -5.90
CA ASP A 360 14.31 5.00 -5.72
C ASP A 360 15.18 6.20 -6.11
N ALA A 361 16.18 6.51 -5.30
CA ALA A 361 17.17 7.55 -5.54
C ALA A 361 17.94 7.33 -6.85
N GLU A 362 18.20 6.08 -7.26
CA GLU A 362 18.83 5.74 -8.55
C GLU A 362 18.02 6.24 -9.76
N ARG A 363 16.73 6.50 -9.53
CA ARG A 363 15.78 6.96 -10.54
C ARG A 363 15.39 8.43 -10.35
N GLY A 364 16.16 9.18 -9.55
CA GLY A 364 15.86 10.57 -9.22
C GLY A 364 14.63 10.72 -8.31
N ASN A 365 14.34 9.71 -7.47
CA ASN A 365 13.22 9.70 -6.55
C ASN A 365 11.85 9.91 -7.23
N LYS A 366 11.70 9.45 -8.47
CA LYS A 366 10.40 9.45 -9.17
C LYS A 366 9.52 8.30 -8.68
N ALA A 367 8.21 8.50 -8.67
CA ALA A 367 7.27 7.40 -8.58
C ALA A 367 7.45 6.48 -9.79
N SER A 368 7.73 5.20 -9.54
CA SER A 368 8.16 4.21 -10.51
C SER A 368 7.37 2.91 -10.36
N ILE A 369 7.34 2.12 -11.43
CA ILE A 369 6.72 0.78 -11.45
C ILE A 369 7.67 -0.20 -12.14
N ALA A 370 7.94 -1.34 -11.50
CA ALA A 370 8.56 -2.50 -12.13
C ALA A 370 7.44 -3.43 -12.59
N LEU A 371 7.39 -3.70 -13.89
CA LEU A 371 6.35 -4.50 -14.54
C LEU A 371 6.89 -5.86 -14.93
N ASN A 372 6.06 -6.89 -14.72
CA ASN A 372 6.35 -8.25 -15.16
C ASN A 372 5.09 -8.83 -15.80
N ASP A 373 5.19 -9.28 -17.05
CA ASP A 373 4.04 -9.80 -17.81
C ASP A 373 3.71 -11.26 -17.47
N HIS A 374 4.64 -11.98 -16.84
CA HIS A 374 4.51 -13.36 -16.40
C HIS A 374 5.13 -13.53 -15.02
N LEU A 375 4.32 -13.36 -13.99
CA LEU A 375 4.68 -13.49 -12.59
C LEU A 375 5.26 -14.88 -12.31
N GLY A 376 6.53 -14.91 -11.88
CA GLY A 376 7.37 -16.11 -11.79
C GLY A 376 8.56 -16.11 -12.76
N SER A 377 8.53 -15.25 -13.79
CA SER A 377 9.70 -14.95 -14.63
C SER A 377 10.60 -13.88 -13.99
N GLU A 378 11.86 -13.83 -14.41
CA GLU A 378 12.85 -12.85 -13.94
C GLU A 378 12.82 -11.52 -14.71
N ASN A 379 11.97 -11.42 -15.74
CA ASN A 379 11.96 -10.27 -16.64
C ASN A 379 11.11 -9.12 -16.08
N TRP A 380 11.77 -8.13 -15.48
CA TRP A 380 11.15 -6.91 -14.97
C TRP A 380 11.50 -5.69 -15.83
N ILE A 381 10.48 -4.96 -16.29
CA ILE A 381 10.63 -3.72 -17.05
C ILE A 381 10.25 -2.54 -16.15
N ILE A 382 11.20 -1.66 -15.89
CA ILE A 382 11.01 -0.50 -15.02
C ILE A 382 10.57 0.71 -15.82
N LYS A 383 9.54 1.41 -15.34
CA LYS A 383 9.05 2.67 -15.90
C LYS A 383 8.87 3.72 -14.80
N ASP A 384 9.18 4.96 -15.13
CA ASP A 384 8.84 6.10 -14.27
C ASP A 384 7.40 6.53 -14.57
N LEU A 385 6.54 6.62 -13.55
CA LEU A 385 5.17 7.10 -13.66
C LEU A 385 5.09 8.63 -13.58
N THR A 386 6.12 9.27 -13.04
CA THR A 386 6.22 10.72 -12.89
C THR A 386 7.42 11.26 -13.65
N LYS A 387 7.30 12.49 -14.17
CA LYS A 387 8.41 13.16 -14.86
C LYS A 387 9.43 13.76 -13.87
N THR A 388 8.95 14.16 -12.69
CA THR A 388 9.73 14.85 -11.65
C THR A 388 9.83 14.02 -10.38
N SER A 389 10.82 14.34 -9.55
CA SER A 389 10.99 13.73 -8.23
C SER A 389 9.77 13.93 -7.33
N MET A 390 9.44 12.91 -6.55
CA MET A 390 8.46 12.95 -5.46
C MET A 390 9.14 12.99 -4.07
N GLY A 391 10.45 13.28 -4.02
CA GLY A 391 11.21 13.36 -2.78
C GLY A 391 11.18 12.03 -2.02
N ASP A 392 10.76 12.05 -0.76
CA ASP A 392 10.72 10.89 0.13
C ASP A 392 9.38 10.13 0.11
N TRP A 393 8.53 10.37 -0.88
CA TRP A 393 7.23 9.70 -1.08
C TRP A 393 7.31 8.17 -1.06
N GLU A 394 6.26 7.54 -0.51
CA GLU A 394 6.00 6.11 -0.62
C GLU A 394 4.63 5.82 -1.26
N PRO A 395 4.50 4.72 -2.03
CA PRO A 395 3.29 4.41 -2.78
C PRO A 395 2.10 4.04 -1.89
N THR A 396 0.99 4.73 -2.11
CA THR A 396 -0.35 4.26 -1.72
C THR A 396 -1.29 4.39 -2.91
N TYR A 397 -2.24 3.47 -3.00
CA TYR A 397 -3.15 3.42 -4.15
C TYR A 397 -4.57 3.10 -3.72
N ASP A 398 -5.52 3.44 -4.59
CA ASP A 398 -6.94 3.12 -4.40
C ASP A 398 -7.19 1.62 -4.60
N THR A 399 -7.21 0.87 -3.49
CA THR A 399 -7.36 -0.59 -3.49
C THR A 399 -8.68 -1.02 -4.11
N GLU A 400 -9.76 -0.27 -3.88
CA GLU A 400 -11.10 -0.61 -4.33
C GLU A 400 -11.29 -0.27 -5.81
N LEU A 401 -10.69 0.80 -6.30
CA LEU A 401 -10.70 1.12 -7.72
C LEU A 401 -9.90 0.11 -8.54
N TRP A 402 -8.76 -0.36 -8.02
CA TRP A 402 -8.01 -1.45 -8.63
C TRP A 402 -8.86 -2.73 -8.70
N LYS A 403 -9.43 -3.15 -7.56
CA LYS A 403 -10.26 -4.36 -7.47
C LYS A 403 -11.45 -4.34 -8.44
N THR A 404 -12.14 -3.20 -8.56
CA THR A 404 -13.41 -3.09 -9.29
C THR A 404 -13.28 -2.66 -10.75
N LYS A 405 -12.28 -1.85 -11.10
CA LYS A 405 -12.13 -1.26 -12.45
C LYS A 405 -10.76 -1.49 -13.10
N GLY A 406 -9.81 -2.12 -12.40
CA GLY A 406 -8.46 -2.35 -12.91
C GLY A 406 -7.69 -1.05 -13.20
N ILE A 407 -8.04 0.04 -12.50
CA ILE A 407 -7.36 1.33 -12.62
C ILE A 407 -6.48 1.47 -11.39
N LEU A 408 -5.17 1.59 -11.62
CA LEU A 408 -4.25 1.99 -10.58
C LEU A 408 -4.38 3.49 -10.40
N SER A 409 -4.77 3.94 -9.20
CA SER A 409 -4.87 5.36 -8.87
C SER A 409 -3.97 5.63 -7.67
N LEU A 410 -2.90 6.39 -7.88
CA LEU A 410 -1.86 6.67 -6.88
C LEU A 410 -2.09 8.01 -6.21
N PHE A 411 -1.97 8.06 -4.88
CA PHE A 411 -1.82 9.31 -4.15
C PHE A 411 -0.37 9.80 -4.29
N LEU A 412 -0.17 11.01 -4.81
CA LEU A 412 1.14 11.60 -5.05
C LEU A 412 1.29 12.94 -4.33
N GLN A 413 2.43 13.12 -3.68
CA GLN A 413 2.85 14.40 -3.14
C GLN A 413 4.37 14.39 -3.00
N ASN A 414 5.03 15.49 -3.40
CA ASN A 414 6.47 15.65 -3.18
C ASN A 414 6.72 16.12 -1.73
N VAL A 415 7.50 15.36 -0.97
CA VAL A 415 7.76 15.59 0.46
C VAL A 415 9.25 15.37 0.77
N THR A 416 9.75 15.96 1.85
CA THR A 416 11.12 15.69 2.34
C THR A 416 11.05 15.16 3.77
N GLN A 417 11.63 13.99 4.00
CA GLN A 417 11.73 13.36 5.32
C GLN A 417 13.12 13.61 5.92
N ILE A 418 13.17 13.92 7.22
CA ILE A 418 14.39 13.94 8.02
C ILE A 418 14.32 12.80 9.05
N ASP A 419 15.47 12.20 9.39
CA ASP A 419 15.54 11.12 10.37
C ASP A 419 15.00 11.53 11.76
N GLY A 420 14.50 10.56 12.53
CA GLY A 420 14.13 10.72 13.95
C GLY A 420 12.99 11.71 14.18
N GLU A 421 11.90 11.59 13.40
CA GLU A 421 10.75 12.51 13.45
C GLU A 421 11.11 13.96 13.08
N GLY A 422 12.28 14.17 12.48
CA GLY A 422 12.73 15.49 12.05
C GLY A 422 11.84 16.11 10.97
N LYS A 423 11.89 17.44 10.90
CA LYS A 423 11.20 18.23 9.88
C LYS A 423 12.19 18.88 8.92
N ALA A 424 11.84 18.88 7.64
CA ALA A 424 12.45 19.76 6.66
C ALA A 424 11.92 21.20 6.79
N ASP A 425 12.58 22.14 6.13
CA ASP A 425 12.09 23.50 5.88
C ASP A 425 11.60 23.61 4.43
N GLN A 426 10.48 22.95 4.15
CA GLN A 426 9.89 22.81 2.82
C GLN A 426 8.53 23.51 2.74
N ALA A 427 8.36 24.36 1.72
CA ALA A 427 7.05 24.93 1.41
C ALA A 427 6.01 23.83 1.09
N PRO A 428 4.72 24.04 1.39
CA PRO A 428 3.70 23.04 1.08
C PRO A 428 3.65 22.72 -0.41
N THR A 429 3.30 21.49 -0.74
CA THR A 429 3.36 20.97 -2.11
C THR A 429 2.01 20.51 -2.64
N LYS A 430 1.94 20.26 -3.95
CA LYS A 430 0.73 19.77 -4.60
C LYS A 430 0.40 18.36 -4.12
N VAL A 431 -0.85 18.17 -3.72
CA VAL A 431 -1.47 16.86 -3.51
C VAL A 431 -2.15 16.46 -4.81
N GLN A 432 -1.76 15.31 -5.36
CA GLN A 432 -2.15 14.88 -6.70
C GLN A 432 -2.59 13.42 -6.72
N VAL A 433 -3.32 13.06 -7.76
CA VAL A 433 -3.71 11.68 -8.04
C VAL A 433 -3.33 11.33 -9.47
N LEU A 434 -2.60 10.23 -9.64
CA LEU A 434 -2.21 9.70 -10.94
C LEU A 434 -2.96 8.40 -11.23
N ASP A 435 -3.73 8.40 -12.31
CA ASP A 435 -4.43 7.23 -12.81
C ASP A 435 -3.59 6.57 -13.92
N TRP A 436 -3.41 5.26 -13.82
CA TRP A 436 -2.71 4.40 -14.77
C TRP A 436 -3.50 3.11 -14.98
N LYS A 437 -3.43 2.55 -16.18
CA LYS A 437 -4.05 1.26 -16.52
C LYS A 437 -3.03 0.37 -17.21
N PRO A 438 -2.95 -0.93 -16.89
CA PRO A 438 -2.19 -1.89 -17.69
C PRO A 438 -2.58 -1.83 -19.17
N LYS A 439 -1.63 -2.07 -20.08
CA LYS A 439 -1.96 -2.35 -21.48
C LYS A 439 -2.73 -3.68 -21.53
N LYS A 440 -3.78 -3.73 -22.36
CA LYS A 440 -4.53 -4.97 -22.59
C LYS A 440 -3.82 -5.85 -23.60
#